data_AF-A0A8T5LMV8-F1
#
_entry.id   AF-A0A8T5LMV8-F1
#
_cell.length_a   1.000
_cell.length_b   1.000
_cell.length_c   1.000
_cell.angle_alpha   90.00
_cell.angle_beta   90.00
_cell.angle_gamma   90.00
#
_symmetry.space_group_name_H-M   'P 1'
#
loop_
_entity.id
_entity.type
_entity.pdbx_description
1 polymer ?
#
loop_
_entity_poly.entity_id
_entity_poly.type
_entity_poly.pdbx_seq_one_letter_code
_entity_poly.pdbx_strand_id
1 'polypeptide(L)'
;MVFKEISAILSSQSYGYKVNVLINGTDIGVTGEKSESKRLFDQDNHFSKKADSAMKRLFCLKKDNNKVSVKFSKISGSEHDQLQLSLEMREYPAPLFLVHSSSKSSGKIEFSFDLQEKCPSDFIPIFISDQEGKAVLVYVKNISGTITPSLNGVKGMAIADMPGSVVLENVKSGVNELSINYSGEVGNEANLVVVTPKEFKSLNLKITKESAEQVEKIKFVVK
;
A
#
# COMPACT_ATOMS: atom_id res chain seq x y z
N MET A 1 -5.79 31.30 -6.84
CA MET A 1 -5.58 29.94 -7.38
C MET A 1 -4.74 29.20 -6.36
N VAL A 2 -5.29 28.19 -5.68
CA VAL A 2 -4.50 27.40 -4.71
C VAL A 2 -3.81 26.32 -5.55
N PHE A 3 -2.50 26.41 -5.72
CA PHE A 3 -1.74 25.30 -6.29
C PHE A 3 -1.94 24.10 -5.35
N LYS A 4 -2.61 23.04 -5.82
CA LYS A 4 -2.61 21.76 -5.10
C LYS A 4 -1.20 21.20 -5.27
N GLU A 5 -0.36 21.46 -4.28
CA GLU A 5 1.00 20.93 -4.26
C GLU A 5 0.96 19.40 -4.08
N ILE A 6 1.77 18.69 -4.85
CA ILE A 6 1.95 17.24 -4.68
C ILE A 6 2.47 16.99 -3.27
N SER A 7 1.72 16.15 -2.54
CA SER A 7 2.13 15.68 -1.22
C SER A 7 1.68 14.23 -1.01
N ALA A 8 2.63 13.39 -0.59
CA ALA A 8 2.40 11.99 -0.31
C ALA A 8 2.96 11.62 1.07
N ILE A 9 2.48 10.52 1.64
CA ILE A 9 2.96 9.97 2.90
C ILE A 9 3.62 8.63 2.59
N LEU A 10 4.92 8.54 2.81
CA LEU A 10 5.65 7.28 2.81
C LEU A 10 5.54 6.69 4.22
N SER A 11 4.91 5.53 4.36
CA SER A 11 4.77 4.80 5.62
C SER A 11 5.57 3.50 5.56
N SER A 12 6.40 3.26 6.57
CA SER A 12 7.20 2.04 6.72
C SER A 12 6.78 1.34 8.00
N GLN A 13 6.24 0.14 7.90
CA GLN A 13 6.04 -0.82 8.98
C GLN A 13 7.02 -1.97 8.76
N SER A 14 8.24 -1.79 9.26
CA SER A 14 9.38 -2.66 8.92
C SER A 14 9.99 -3.28 10.18
N TYR A 15 9.14 -3.89 10.99
CA TYR A 15 9.57 -4.60 12.19
C TYR A 15 10.47 -5.76 11.78
N GLY A 16 11.63 -5.88 12.43
CA GLY A 16 12.62 -6.90 12.11
C GLY A 16 13.43 -6.65 10.84
N TYR A 17 13.27 -5.49 10.16
CA TYR A 17 14.03 -5.15 8.96
C TYR A 17 14.75 -3.80 9.07
N LYS A 18 16.00 -3.75 8.62
CA LYS A 18 16.63 -2.51 8.17
C LYS A 18 16.18 -2.20 6.76
N VAL A 19 15.87 -0.94 6.49
CA VAL A 19 15.37 -0.47 5.20
C VAL A 19 16.14 0.78 4.80
N ASN A 20 16.42 0.93 3.51
CA ASN A 20 16.87 2.17 2.90
C ASN A 20 16.02 2.44 1.67
N VAL A 21 15.41 3.63 1.62
CA VAL A 21 14.52 4.05 0.54
C VAL A 21 15.12 5.26 -0.16
N LEU A 22 15.38 5.10 -1.45
CA LEU A 22 15.77 6.19 -2.33
C LEU A 22 14.61 6.52 -3.27
N ILE A 23 14.26 7.81 -3.38
CA ILE A 23 13.33 8.31 -4.40
C ILE A 23 14.07 9.32 -5.24
N ASN A 24 14.11 9.08 -6.56
CA ASN A 24 14.89 9.88 -7.52
C ASN A 24 16.37 10.05 -7.10
N GLY A 25 16.94 9.01 -6.48
CA GLY A 25 18.31 9.01 -5.95
C GLY A 25 18.49 9.71 -4.59
N THR A 26 17.43 10.31 -4.03
CA THR A 26 17.48 10.98 -2.74
C THR A 26 17.13 10.01 -1.61
N ASP A 27 18.00 9.92 -0.60
CA ASP A 27 17.74 9.13 0.61
C ASP A 27 16.70 9.81 1.51
N ILE A 28 15.58 9.13 1.72
CA ILE A 28 14.43 9.65 2.46
C ILE A 28 14.63 9.57 3.98
N GLY A 29 15.68 8.86 4.44
CA GLY A 29 15.98 8.70 5.85
C GLY A 29 14.98 7.81 6.59
N VAL A 30 14.39 6.85 5.87
CA VAL A 30 13.71 5.68 6.45
C VAL A 30 14.78 4.65 6.74
N THR A 31 14.86 4.19 7.98
CA THR A 31 15.88 3.22 8.46
C THR A 31 15.28 1.87 8.76
N GLY A 32 13.98 1.84 9.04
CA GLY A 32 13.22 0.66 9.41
C GLY A 32 13.18 0.37 10.91
N GLU A 33 13.10 -0.92 11.27
CA GLU A 33 13.05 -1.47 12.64
C GLU A 33 11.77 -1.18 13.44
N LYS A 34 11.04 -0.12 13.07
CA LYS A 34 9.80 0.35 13.69
C LYS A 34 8.82 0.85 12.64
N SER A 35 7.65 1.26 13.11
CA SER A 35 6.74 2.09 12.31
C SER A 35 7.30 3.52 12.21
N GLU A 36 7.45 4.03 10.99
CA GLU A 36 7.77 5.43 10.73
C GLU A 36 7.03 5.96 9.51
N SER A 37 6.85 7.28 9.43
CA SER A 37 6.22 7.91 8.27
C SER A 37 6.91 9.23 7.93
N LYS A 38 7.02 9.51 6.64
CA LYS A 38 7.58 10.75 6.10
C LYS A 38 6.57 11.38 5.15
N ARG A 39 6.31 12.66 5.34
CA ARG A 39 5.59 13.44 4.33
C ARG A 39 6.58 13.90 3.27
N LEU A 40 6.30 13.54 2.02
CA LEU A 40 7.07 13.88 0.85
C LEU A 40 6.33 14.94 0.05
N PHE A 41 7.11 15.77 -0.65
CA PHE A 41 6.64 16.93 -1.38
C PHE A 41 7.24 16.98 -2.77
N ASP A 42 6.60 17.75 -3.64
CA ASP A 42 7.16 18.19 -4.91
C ASP A 42 8.56 18.80 -4.72
N GLN A 43 9.53 18.39 -5.54
CA GLN A 43 10.87 18.97 -5.57
C GLN A 43 10.84 20.48 -5.87
N ASP A 44 9.85 20.93 -6.66
CA ASP A 44 9.70 22.31 -7.10
C ASP A 44 8.88 23.15 -6.10
N ASN A 45 8.52 22.58 -4.95
CA ASN A 45 7.79 23.27 -3.90
C ASN A 45 8.56 24.49 -3.40
N HIS A 46 7.87 25.62 -3.26
CA HIS A 46 8.47 26.89 -2.88
C HIS A 46 9.13 26.88 -1.48
N PHE A 47 8.70 25.99 -0.58
CA PHE A 47 9.30 25.81 0.74
C PHE A 47 10.67 25.12 0.69
N SER A 48 11.01 24.39 -0.39
CA SER A 48 12.30 23.68 -0.51
C SER A 48 13.50 24.63 -0.45
N LYS A 49 13.31 25.88 -0.90
CA LYS A 49 14.33 26.95 -0.87
C LYS A 49 14.69 27.39 0.55
N LYS A 50 13.78 27.20 1.51
CA LYS A 50 13.94 27.61 2.93
C LYS A 50 14.24 26.42 3.84
N ALA A 51 14.17 25.20 3.33
CA ALA A 51 14.43 23.99 4.08
C ALA A 51 15.93 23.83 4.39
N ASP A 52 16.25 23.31 5.58
CA ASP A 52 17.60 22.86 5.90
C ASP A 52 17.97 21.58 5.11
N SER A 53 19.21 21.13 5.23
CA SER A 53 19.68 19.94 4.53
C SER A 53 18.88 18.67 4.88
N ALA A 54 18.42 18.54 6.12
CA ALA A 54 17.69 17.38 6.60
C ALA A 54 16.23 17.34 6.11
N MET A 55 15.63 18.51 5.87
CA MET A 55 14.29 18.67 5.32
C MET A 55 14.29 18.67 3.79
N LYS A 56 15.37 19.12 3.14
CA LYS A 56 15.49 19.15 1.67
C LYS A 56 15.23 17.79 1.02
N ARG A 57 15.65 16.70 1.66
CA ARG A 57 15.41 15.33 1.16
C ARG A 57 13.93 14.95 1.05
N LEU A 58 13.02 15.65 1.74
CA LEU A 58 11.57 15.41 1.68
C LEU A 58 10.95 16.01 0.42
N PHE A 59 11.63 16.93 -0.26
CA PHE A 59 11.23 17.54 -1.53
C PHE A 59 11.83 16.74 -2.69
N CYS A 60 11.39 15.49 -2.85
CA CYS A 60 12.00 14.53 -3.77
C CYS A 60 11.05 14.04 -4.87
N LEU A 61 9.76 14.39 -4.82
CA LEU A 61 8.76 13.94 -5.79
C LEU A 61 8.80 14.83 -7.03
N LYS A 62 8.65 14.23 -8.20
CA LYS A 62 8.50 14.92 -9.47
C LYS A 62 7.07 14.78 -9.94
N LYS A 63 6.59 15.77 -10.68
CA LYS A 63 5.50 15.55 -11.64
C LYS A 63 5.99 14.49 -12.63
N ASP A 64 5.14 13.52 -12.94
CA ASP A 64 5.42 12.36 -13.78
C ASP A 64 6.33 11.32 -13.10
N ASN A 65 7.35 10.83 -13.81
CA ASN A 65 8.06 9.62 -13.45
C ASN A 65 8.97 9.80 -12.22
N ASN A 66 8.75 8.95 -11.23
CA ASN A 66 9.52 8.86 -10.00
C ASN A 66 10.17 7.48 -9.88
N LYS A 67 11.50 7.45 -9.76
CA LYS A 67 12.26 6.21 -9.58
C LYS A 67 12.39 5.88 -8.10
N VAL A 68 12.09 4.65 -7.72
CA VAL A 68 12.21 4.16 -6.34
C VAL A 68 13.22 3.02 -6.29
N SER A 69 14.10 3.06 -5.29
CA SER A 69 14.96 1.94 -4.91
C SER A 69 14.77 1.65 -3.43
N VAL A 70 14.39 0.42 -3.11
CA VAL A 70 14.28 -0.08 -1.73
C VAL A 70 15.33 -1.15 -1.52
N LYS A 71 16.21 -0.96 -0.55
CA LYS A 71 17.11 -2.01 -0.04
C LYS A 71 16.65 -2.42 1.35
N PHE A 72 16.62 -3.72 1.63
CA PHE A 72 16.23 -4.20 2.95
C PHE A 72 17.03 -5.44 3.37
N SER A 73 17.11 -5.64 4.69
CA SER A 73 17.72 -6.81 5.30
C SER A 73 17.12 -7.08 6.68
N LYS A 74 16.82 -8.35 6.99
CA LYS A 74 16.36 -8.80 8.31
C LYS A 74 17.41 -8.52 9.38
N ILE A 75 16.94 -8.23 10.58
CA ILE A 75 17.72 -8.07 11.79
C ILE A 75 17.67 -9.39 12.54
N SER A 76 18.84 -9.99 12.80
CA SER A 76 18.93 -11.25 13.52
C SER A 76 18.22 -11.19 14.87
N GLY A 77 17.40 -12.21 15.18
CA GLY A 77 16.74 -12.35 16.48
C GLY A 77 15.46 -11.54 16.65
N SER A 78 14.88 -10.99 15.58
CA SER A 78 13.54 -10.41 15.66
C SER A 78 12.46 -11.50 15.66
N GLU A 79 11.47 -11.36 16.55
CA GLU A 79 10.30 -12.25 16.61
C GLU A 79 9.20 -11.87 15.59
N HIS A 80 9.32 -10.70 14.96
CA HIS A 80 8.35 -10.15 14.02
C HIS A 80 9.04 -9.71 12.74
N ASP A 81 9.06 -10.61 11.75
CA ASP A 81 9.65 -10.34 10.43
C ASP A 81 8.57 -9.86 9.45
N GLN A 82 8.27 -8.57 9.47
CA GLN A 82 7.38 -7.97 8.48
C GLN A 82 7.90 -6.63 7.98
N LEU A 83 8.10 -6.54 6.67
CA LEU A 83 8.32 -5.31 5.94
C LEU A 83 7.07 -4.97 5.14
N GLN A 84 6.46 -3.83 5.45
CA GLN A 84 5.48 -3.17 4.61
C GLN A 84 5.88 -1.71 4.40
N LEU A 85 6.01 -1.28 3.15
CA LEU A 85 6.33 0.09 2.77
C LEU A 85 5.31 0.59 1.76
N SER A 86 4.55 1.64 2.08
CA SER A 86 3.54 2.23 1.20
C SER A 86 3.79 3.71 0.96
N LEU A 87 3.43 4.20 -0.23
CA LEU A 87 3.38 5.63 -0.53
C LEU A 87 1.94 6.03 -0.87
N GLU A 88 1.33 6.87 -0.05
CA GLU A 88 -0.09 7.24 -0.17
C GLU A 88 -0.25 8.72 -0.52
N MET A 89 -1.16 9.02 -1.45
CA MET A 89 -1.54 10.38 -1.82
C MET A 89 -3.05 10.52 -1.73
N ARG A 90 -3.54 11.56 -1.06
CA ARG A 90 -4.96 11.74 -0.68
C ARG A 90 -5.96 11.52 -1.83
N GLU A 91 -5.64 12.01 -3.01
CA GLU A 91 -6.54 11.98 -4.18
C GLU A 91 -6.57 10.62 -4.88
N TYR A 92 -5.66 9.70 -4.53
CA TYR A 92 -5.58 8.39 -5.15
C TYR A 92 -6.48 7.37 -4.42
N PRO A 93 -7.03 6.37 -5.13
CA PRO A 93 -7.92 5.36 -4.53
C PRO A 93 -7.19 4.29 -3.71
N ALA A 94 -5.87 4.17 -3.88
CA ALA A 94 -4.99 3.25 -3.19
C ALA A 94 -3.57 3.87 -3.06
N PRO A 95 -2.64 3.24 -2.33
CA PRO A 95 -1.24 3.66 -2.35
C PRO A 95 -0.69 3.64 -3.77
N LEU A 96 0.13 4.64 -4.12
CA LEU A 96 0.89 4.68 -5.38
C LEU A 96 1.71 3.40 -5.55
N PHE A 97 2.34 2.97 -4.45
CA PHE A 97 2.93 1.66 -4.35
C PHE A 97 2.78 1.07 -2.94
N LEU A 98 2.85 -0.25 -2.86
CA LEU A 98 3.03 -1.01 -1.63
C LEU A 98 4.04 -2.14 -1.87
N VAL A 99 5.09 -2.17 -1.05
CA VAL A 99 6.09 -3.23 -1.00
C VAL A 99 5.87 -4.05 0.26
N HIS A 100 5.81 -5.37 0.12
CA HIS A 100 5.66 -6.34 1.21
C HIS A 100 6.77 -7.38 1.17
N SER A 101 7.33 -7.72 2.33
CA SER A 101 8.25 -8.85 2.49
C SER A 101 8.12 -9.43 3.89
N SER A 102 7.87 -10.74 3.96
CA SER A 102 7.79 -11.50 5.22
C SER A 102 8.85 -12.61 5.28
N SER A 103 9.32 -13.08 4.12
CA SER A 103 10.13 -14.28 3.97
C SER A 103 11.59 -14.00 3.55
N LYS A 104 11.83 -13.04 2.64
CA LYS A 104 13.20 -12.76 2.14
C LYS A 104 14.07 -12.13 3.23
N SER A 105 15.25 -12.68 3.45
CA SER A 105 16.21 -12.17 4.44
C SER A 105 16.85 -10.85 4.04
N SER A 106 16.97 -10.58 2.74
CA SER A 106 17.44 -9.32 2.20
C SER A 106 17.01 -9.17 0.74
N GLY A 107 17.06 -7.95 0.23
CA GLY A 107 16.74 -7.69 -1.17
C GLY A 107 16.96 -6.25 -1.59
N LYS A 108 16.94 -6.06 -2.91
CA LYS A 108 16.88 -4.75 -3.55
C LYS A 108 15.73 -4.78 -4.56
N ILE A 109 14.85 -3.78 -4.48
CA ILE A 109 13.70 -3.62 -5.36
C ILE A 109 13.85 -2.26 -6.03
N GLU A 110 13.71 -2.22 -7.36
CA GLU A 110 13.75 -0.99 -8.15
C GLU A 110 12.52 -0.95 -9.06
N PHE A 111 11.82 0.18 -9.05
CA PHE A 111 10.64 0.40 -9.87
C PHE A 111 10.43 1.89 -10.13
N SER A 112 9.44 2.23 -10.93
CA SER A 112 9.05 3.62 -11.16
C SER A 112 7.54 3.74 -11.16
N PHE A 113 7.05 4.91 -10.75
CA PHE A 113 5.63 5.25 -10.79
C PHE A 113 5.46 6.65 -11.35
N ASP A 114 4.34 6.91 -12.00
CA ASP A 114 4.00 8.23 -12.51
C ASP A 114 3.06 8.95 -11.55
N LEU A 115 3.35 10.22 -11.31
CA LEU A 115 2.63 11.06 -10.38
C LEU A 115 1.98 12.24 -11.10
N GLN A 116 0.69 12.42 -10.89
CA GLN A 116 -0.07 13.51 -11.47
C GLN A 116 -0.82 14.28 -10.36
N GLU A 117 -1.12 15.55 -10.59
CA GLU A 117 -1.88 16.38 -9.61
C GLU A 117 -3.28 15.80 -9.33
N LYS A 118 -3.85 15.12 -10.32
CA LYS A 118 -5.11 14.37 -10.22
C LYS A 118 -4.82 12.92 -10.55
N CYS A 119 -5.43 12.00 -9.80
CA CYS A 119 -5.34 10.57 -10.10
C CYS A 119 -5.83 10.31 -11.54
N PRO A 120 -5.02 9.67 -12.40
CA PRO A 120 -5.46 9.34 -13.74
C PRO A 120 -6.54 8.23 -13.69
N SER A 121 -7.42 8.19 -14.68
CA SER A 121 -8.56 7.24 -14.71
C SER A 121 -8.14 5.79 -14.88
N ASP A 122 -6.95 5.56 -15.42
CA ASP A 122 -6.31 4.27 -15.65
C ASP A 122 -5.25 3.95 -14.57
N PHE A 123 -5.30 4.64 -13.43
CA PHE A 123 -4.39 4.37 -12.32
C PHE A 123 -4.43 2.91 -11.87
N ILE A 124 -3.25 2.30 -11.81
CA ILE A 124 -3.01 0.97 -11.24
C ILE A 124 -1.94 1.11 -10.16
N PRO A 125 -2.21 0.73 -8.91
CA PRO A 125 -1.21 0.77 -7.84
C PRO A 125 -0.13 -0.27 -8.08
N ILE A 126 1.12 0.07 -7.76
CA ILE A 126 2.23 -0.88 -7.83
C ILE A 126 2.25 -1.73 -6.56
N PHE A 127 1.97 -3.01 -6.66
CA PHE A 127 2.10 -3.94 -5.54
C PHE A 127 3.26 -4.91 -5.79
N ILE A 128 4.24 -4.92 -4.88
CA ILE A 128 5.41 -5.80 -4.95
C ILE A 128 5.44 -6.63 -3.67
N SER A 129 5.52 -7.95 -3.82
CA SER A 129 5.66 -8.89 -2.71
C SER A 129 6.83 -9.82 -2.98
N ASP A 130 7.52 -10.25 -1.93
CA ASP A 130 8.54 -11.29 -2.00
C ASP A 130 7.98 -12.68 -2.36
N GLN A 131 6.66 -12.85 -2.20
CA GLN A 131 5.85 -13.94 -2.74
C GLN A 131 5.43 -13.62 -4.19
N GLU A 132 6.39 -13.53 -5.11
CA GLU A 132 6.20 -13.11 -6.51
C GLU A 132 4.99 -13.77 -7.20
N GLY A 133 3.92 -12.99 -7.46
CA GLY A 133 2.68 -13.48 -8.06
C GLY A 133 1.86 -14.43 -7.18
N LYS A 134 2.23 -14.57 -5.90
CA LYS A 134 1.65 -15.47 -4.92
C LYS A 134 0.90 -14.76 -3.78
N ALA A 135 0.68 -13.45 -3.91
CA ALA A 135 0.01 -12.62 -2.92
C ALA A 135 -1.11 -11.77 -3.55
N VAL A 136 -2.08 -11.39 -2.72
CA VAL A 136 -3.15 -10.45 -3.00
C VAL A 136 -3.07 -9.30 -2.00
N LEU A 137 -3.20 -8.07 -2.48
CA LEU A 137 -3.39 -6.90 -1.64
C LEU A 137 -4.87 -6.54 -1.57
N VAL A 138 -5.39 -6.36 -0.37
CA VAL A 138 -6.67 -5.70 -0.10
C VAL A 138 -6.37 -4.40 0.61
N TYR A 139 -6.62 -3.26 -0.03
CA TYR A 139 -6.47 -1.93 0.56
C TYR A 139 -7.83 -1.31 0.79
N VAL A 140 -8.17 -1.04 2.05
CA VAL A 140 -9.42 -0.39 2.45
C VAL A 140 -9.13 1.10 2.57
N LYS A 141 -9.73 1.91 1.69
CA LYS A 141 -9.58 3.38 1.70
C LYS A 141 -10.48 4.02 2.75
N ASN A 142 -11.69 3.50 2.91
CA ASN A 142 -12.60 3.91 3.97
C ASN A 142 -13.55 2.77 4.31
N ILE A 143 -13.96 2.76 5.56
CA ILE A 143 -15.01 1.88 6.07
C ILE A 143 -15.55 2.49 7.36
N SER A 144 -16.86 2.34 7.57
CA SER A 144 -17.48 2.44 8.89
C SER A 144 -18.10 1.08 9.19
N GLY A 145 -17.39 0.28 9.97
CA GLY A 145 -17.57 -1.16 10.07
C GLY A 145 -16.27 -1.95 9.96
N THR A 146 -16.39 -3.23 9.63
CA THR A 146 -15.26 -4.18 9.58
C THR A 146 -15.17 -4.87 8.22
N ILE A 147 -13.95 -5.02 7.70
CA ILE A 147 -13.62 -5.87 6.55
C ILE A 147 -12.65 -6.95 7.01
N THR A 148 -12.99 -8.21 6.72
CA THR A 148 -12.10 -9.37 6.92
C THR A 148 -11.94 -10.12 5.61
N PRO A 149 -10.82 -9.91 4.89
CA PRO A 149 -10.58 -10.62 3.65
C PRO A 149 -10.04 -12.03 3.93
N SER A 150 -10.36 -12.99 3.07
CA SER A 150 -9.80 -14.34 3.12
C SER A 150 -9.46 -14.84 1.71
N LEU A 151 -8.30 -15.46 1.57
CA LEU A 151 -7.83 -16.03 0.30
C LEU A 151 -7.77 -17.55 0.42
N ASN A 152 -8.49 -18.26 -0.45
CA ASN A 152 -8.54 -19.72 -0.46
C ASN A 152 -8.91 -20.32 0.91
N GLY A 153 -9.79 -19.63 1.66
CA GLY A 153 -10.21 -20.02 3.01
C GLY A 153 -9.28 -19.57 4.14
N VAL A 154 -8.10 -19.03 3.83
CA VAL A 154 -7.17 -18.48 4.83
C VAL A 154 -7.56 -17.03 5.14
N LYS A 155 -7.97 -16.77 6.38
CA LYS A 155 -8.36 -15.43 6.84
C LYS A 155 -7.13 -14.54 7.01
N GLY A 156 -7.24 -13.30 6.54
CA GLY A 156 -6.31 -12.22 6.88
C GLY A 156 -6.74 -11.48 8.14
N MET A 157 -5.98 -10.44 8.48
CA MET A 157 -6.36 -9.54 9.57
C MET A 157 -7.64 -8.77 9.21
N ALA A 158 -8.45 -8.50 10.23
CA ALA A 158 -9.60 -7.60 10.08
C ALA A 158 -9.13 -6.14 10.06
N ILE A 159 -9.73 -5.32 9.20
CA ILE A 159 -9.62 -3.86 9.23
C ILE A 159 -10.95 -3.33 9.74
N ALA A 160 -10.93 -2.52 10.80
CA ALA A 160 -12.12 -1.92 11.39
C ALA A 160 -11.98 -0.41 11.47
N ASP A 161 -13.01 0.32 11.02
CA ASP A 161 -13.25 1.77 11.16
C ASP A 161 -12.13 2.72 10.66
N MET A 162 -11.02 2.19 10.17
CA MET A 162 -9.85 2.95 9.72
C MET A 162 -9.34 2.40 8.39
N PRO A 163 -8.74 3.25 7.54
CA PRO A 163 -8.05 2.78 6.35
C PRO A 163 -6.91 1.84 6.71
N GLY A 164 -6.62 0.90 5.83
CA GLY A 164 -5.54 -0.06 6.06
C GLY A 164 -5.36 -1.01 4.89
N SER A 165 -4.35 -1.86 5.01
CA SER A 165 -4.04 -2.87 4.01
C SER A 165 -3.90 -4.24 4.67
N VAL A 166 -4.35 -5.27 3.97
CA VAL A 166 -4.09 -6.66 4.30
C VAL A 166 -3.44 -7.31 3.08
N VAL A 167 -2.27 -7.90 3.29
CA VAL A 167 -1.63 -8.75 2.30
C VAL A 167 -1.96 -10.20 2.63
N LEU A 168 -2.61 -10.88 1.68
CA LEU A 168 -2.95 -12.29 1.74
C LEU A 168 -1.98 -13.06 0.86
N GLU A 169 -1.12 -13.85 1.49
CA GLU A 169 -0.27 -14.82 0.81
C GLU A 169 -1.07 -16.10 0.52
N ASN A 170 -0.49 -17.09 -0.18
CA ASN A 170 -1.12 -18.37 -0.54
C ASN A 170 -2.03 -18.34 -1.79
N VAL A 171 -1.68 -17.52 -2.80
CA VAL A 171 -2.19 -17.77 -4.16
C VAL A 171 -1.53 -19.04 -4.71
N LYS A 172 -2.36 -19.93 -5.29
CA LYS A 172 -1.96 -21.21 -5.88
C LYS A 172 -2.15 -21.20 -7.40
N SER A 173 -1.49 -22.13 -8.10
CA SER A 173 -1.82 -22.40 -9.51
C SER A 173 -3.26 -22.92 -9.61
N GLY A 174 -3.93 -22.56 -10.70
CA GLY A 174 -5.35 -22.81 -10.92
C GLY A 174 -6.26 -21.72 -10.35
N VAL A 175 -7.46 -22.14 -9.93
CA VAL A 175 -8.52 -21.24 -9.45
C VAL A 175 -8.26 -20.82 -8.01
N ASN A 176 -8.27 -19.51 -7.77
CA ASN A 176 -8.21 -18.89 -6.46
C ASN A 176 -9.52 -18.17 -6.18
N GLU A 177 -9.95 -18.16 -4.92
CA GLU A 177 -11.12 -17.41 -4.44
C GLU A 177 -10.70 -16.47 -3.31
N LEU A 178 -10.89 -15.17 -3.54
CA LEU A 178 -10.84 -14.14 -2.51
C LEU A 178 -12.27 -13.86 -2.04
N SER A 179 -12.51 -13.96 -0.75
CA SER A 179 -13.76 -13.51 -0.12
C SER A 179 -13.48 -12.27 0.71
N ILE A 180 -14.25 -11.21 0.51
CA ILE A 180 -14.23 -10.00 1.33
C ILE A 180 -15.47 -10.04 2.18
N ASN A 181 -15.31 -10.39 3.46
CA ASN A 181 -16.41 -10.34 4.42
C ASN A 181 -16.49 -8.95 5.01
N TYR A 182 -17.68 -8.37 5.07
CA TYR A 182 -17.87 -7.01 5.55
C TYR A 182 -19.17 -6.84 6.34
N SER A 183 -19.13 -5.97 7.34
CA SER A 183 -20.25 -5.63 8.21
C SER A 183 -20.13 -4.19 8.71
N GLY A 184 -21.24 -3.61 9.16
CA GLY A 184 -21.32 -2.27 9.72
C GLY A 184 -22.76 -1.78 9.79
N GLU A 185 -22.97 -0.48 9.90
CA GLU A 185 -24.31 0.12 9.92
C GLU A 185 -24.91 0.17 8.51
N VAL A 186 -26.23 -0.03 8.41
CA VAL A 186 -26.95 -0.01 7.13
C VAL A 186 -26.87 1.37 6.49
N GLY A 187 -26.60 1.38 5.18
CA GLY A 187 -26.46 2.62 4.41
C GLY A 187 -25.03 3.14 4.34
N ASN A 188 -24.12 2.63 5.17
CA ASN A 188 -22.69 2.93 5.04
C ASN A 188 -22.08 2.18 3.86
N GLU A 189 -20.98 2.74 3.34
CA GLU A 189 -20.22 2.17 2.23
C GLU A 189 -18.78 1.92 2.66
N ALA A 190 -18.20 0.83 2.15
CA ALA A 190 -16.77 0.56 2.24
C ALA A 190 -16.15 0.67 0.85
N ASN A 191 -15.10 1.49 0.73
CA ASN A 191 -14.35 1.64 -0.51
C ASN A 191 -13.01 0.93 -0.36
N LEU A 192 -12.75 -0.04 -1.23
CA LEU A 192 -11.51 -0.78 -1.23
C LEU A 192 -10.98 -1.04 -2.64
N VAL A 193 -9.71 -1.37 -2.68
CA VAL A 193 -8.98 -1.82 -3.85
C VAL A 193 -8.47 -3.23 -3.58
N VAL A 194 -8.60 -4.09 -4.59
CA VAL A 194 -8.01 -5.42 -4.61
C VAL A 194 -6.97 -5.46 -5.73
N VAL A 195 -5.75 -5.88 -5.40
CA VAL A 195 -4.69 -6.18 -6.38
C VAL A 195 -4.39 -7.66 -6.31
N THR A 196 -4.71 -8.38 -7.39
CA THR A 196 -4.35 -9.79 -7.56
C THR A 196 -3.18 -9.91 -8.55
N PRO A 197 -2.58 -11.10 -8.72
CA PRO A 197 -1.60 -11.34 -9.77
C PRO A 197 -2.12 -11.15 -11.21
N LYS A 198 -3.44 -10.98 -11.40
CA LYS A 198 -4.08 -10.86 -12.72
C LYS A 198 -4.72 -9.51 -12.98
N GLU A 199 -5.23 -8.87 -11.95
CA GLU A 199 -6.07 -7.69 -12.09
C GLU A 199 -6.01 -6.78 -10.87
N PHE A 200 -6.31 -5.52 -11.12
CA PHE A 200 -6.67 -4.52 -10.13
C PHE A 200 -8.17 -4.26 -10.22
N LYS A 201 -8.87 -4.27 -9.08
CA LYS A 201 -10.31 -4.03 -9.00
C LYS A 201 -10.61 -3.02 -7.90
N SER A 202 -11.35 -1.98 -8.23
CA SER A 202 -11.95 -1.07 -7.24
C SER A 202 -13.35 -1.56 -6.89
N LEU A 203 -13.67 -1.57 -5.59
CA LEU A 203 -14.96 -2.00 -5.07
C LEU A 203 -15.56 -0.93 -4.16
N ASN A 204 -16.84 -0.66 -4.37
CA ASN A 204 -17.68 0.10 -3.45
C ASN A 204 -18.74 -0.87 -2.91
N LEU A 205 -18.59 -1.28 -1.66
CA LEU A 205 -19.46 -2.25 -1.01
C LEU A 205 -20.47 -1.51 -0.15
N LYS A 206 -21.75 -1.72 -0.42
CA LYS A 206 -22.83 -1.11 0.36
C LYS A 206 -23.27 -2.06 1.47
N ILE A 207 -23.38 -1.56 2.68
CA ILE A 207 -23.90 -2.34 3.79
C ILE A 207 -25.43 -2.31 3.73
N THR A 208 -26.03 -3.43 3.31
CA THR A 208 -27.48 -3.53 3.08
C THR A 208 -28.25 -4.21 4.21
N LYS A 209 -27.55 -4.86 5.16
CA LYS A 209 -28.15 -5.61 6.26
C LYS A 209 -27.45 -5.27 7.56
N GLU A 210 -28.24 -5.03 8.60
CA GLU A 210 -27.75 -4.71 9.94
C GLU A 210 -27.20 -5.97 10.61
N SER A 211 -26.02 -5.87 11.23
CA SER A 211 -25.38 -6.94 12.03
C SER A 211 -25.08 -8.26 11.32
N ALA A 212 -25.48 -8.45 10.06
CA ALA A 212 -25.18 -9.64 9.26
C ALA A 212 -23.90 -9.43 8.44
N GLU A 213 -22.97 -10.38 8.56
CA GLU A 213 -21.78 -10.45 7.71
C GLU A 213 -22.20 -10.67 6.25
N GLN A 214 -21.85 -9.73 5.39
CA GLN A 214 -22.03 -9.81 3.94
C GLN A 214 -20.71 -10.24 3.30
N VAL A 215 -20.78 -10.89 2.14
CA VAL A 215 -19.59 -11.44 1.48
C VAL A 215 -19.58 -11.06 0.01
N GLU A 216 -18.49 -10.45 -0.43
CA GLU A 216 -18.17 -10.26 -1.85
C GLU A 216 -17.11 -11.29 -2.26
N LYS A 217 -17.33 -12.01 -3.37
CA LYS A 217 -16.42 -13.07 -3.84
C LYS A 217 -15.79 -12.71 -5.17
N ILE A 218 -14.47 -12.87 -5.25
CA ILE A 218 -13.68 -12.64 -6.46
C ILE A 218 -12.92 -13.91 -6.79
N LYS A 219 -13.10 -14.42 -8.01
CA LYS A 219 -12.38 -15.58 -8.51
C LYS A 219 -11.38 -15.16 -9.57
N PHE A 220 -10.16 -15.70 -9.49
CA PHE A 220 -9.12 -15.44 -10.47
C PHE A 220 -8.27 -16.70 -10.70
N VAL A 221 -7.69 -16.81 -11.89
CA VAL A 221 -6.90 -17.98 -12.30
C VAL A 221 -5.44 -17.60 -12.48
N VAL A 222 -4.55 -18.32 -11.80
CA VAL A 222 -3.10 -18.20 -11.98
C VAL A 222 -2.60 -19.44 -12.71
N LYS A 223 -1.74 -19.25 -13.70
CA LYS A 223 -1.11 -20.34 -14.45
C LYS A 223 0.10 -20.81 -13.65
#